data_AF-A0A7S3XHS0-F1
#
_entry.id   AF-A0A7S3XHS0-F1
#
_cell.length_a   1.000
_cell.length_b   1.000
_cell.length_c   1.000
_cell.angle_alpha   90.00
_cell.angle_beta   90.00
_cell.angle_gamma   90.00
#
_symmetry.space_group_name_H-M   'P 1'
#
loop_
_entity.id
_entity.type
_entity.pdbx_description
1 polymer ?
#
loop_
_entity_poly.entity_id
_entity_poly.type
_entity_poly.pdbx_seq_one_letter_code
_entity_poly.pdbx_strand_id
1 'polypeptide(L)'
;RLCNSAWATGVVVYAGPEAKIQMNSAATPFKTSRLALFTNRETYNVLLLQIVLCFLGAVIGGAWAGQDRVAWGGYLWGPEGPDDDAALSGFLLFWSFILIFTNFVPISLLVTLDIVKFFQSLMMMWDLEMYHEAVDQEGNIKQIPMQVRCSDLNDELGLVDHVFSDKTGTLTCNVRE
;
A
#
# COMPACT_ATOMS: atom_id res chain seq x y z
N ARG A 1 -23.00 -17.36 -25.59
CA ARG A 1 -24.37 -17.80 -25.23
C ARG A 1 -25.01 -18.37 -26.49
N LEU A 2 -25.58 -19.57 -26.44
CA LEU A 2 -26.36 -20.10 -27.55
C LEU A 2 -27.71 -19.36 -27.59
N CYS A 3 -28.10 -18.85 -28.75
CA CYS A 3 -29.34 -18.11 -28.94
C CYS A 3 -30.13 -18.69 -30.12
N ASN A 4 -31.46 -18.61 -30.09
CA ASN A 4 -32.38 -19.04 -31.16
C ASN A 4 -32.25 -20.53 -31.58
N SER A 5 -31.79 -21.40 -30.69
CA SER A 5 -31.72 -22.86 -30.91
C SER A 5 -31.74 -23.59 -29.56
N ALA A 6 -32.45 -24.71 -29.50
CA ALA A 6 -32.61 -25.48 -28.25
C ALA A 6 -31.33 -26.19 -27.81
N TRP A 7 -30.57 -26.73 -28.76
CA TRP A 7 -29.32 -27.44 -28.49
C TRP A 7 -28.40 -27.32 -29.69
N ALA A 8 -27.11 -27.51 -29.44
CA ALA A 8 -26.08 -27.67 -30.46
C ALA A 8 -25.14 -28.78 -29.99
N THR A 9 -24.82 -29.72 -30.88
CA THR A 9 -23.80 -30.74 -30.62
C THR A 9 -22.47 -30.23 -31.17
N GLY A 10 -21.43 -30.23 -30.34
CA GLY A 10 -20.10 -29.80 -30.70
C GLY A 10 -19.04 -30.59 -29.97
N VAL A 11 -17.82 -30.56 -30.50
CA VAL A 11 -16.63 -31.14 -29.88
C VAL A 11 -15.75 -29.99 -29.38
N VAL A 12 -15.28 -30.08 -28.13
CA VAL A 12 -14.37 -29.08 -27.56
C VAL A 12 -13.00 -29.26 -28.21
N VAL A 13 -12.54 -28.23 -28.93
CA VAL A 13 -11.23 -28.22 -29.59
C VAL A 13 -10.17 -27.55 -28.71
N TYR A 14 -10.54 -26.46 -28.03
CA TYR A 14 -9.66 -25.72 -27.11
C TYR A 14 -10.32 -25.62 -25.74
N ALA A 15 -9.55 -25.87 -24.68
CA ALA A 15 -10.02 -25.82 -23.30
C ALA A 15 -9.07 -25.00 -22.41
N GLY A 16 -9.64 -24.27 -21.45
CA GLY A 16 -8.88 -23.49 -20.48
C GLY A 16 -7.98 -22.44 -21.15
N PRO A 17 -6.66 -22.40 -20.83
CA PRO A 17 -5.72 -21.40 -21.34
C PRO A 17 -5.65 -21.27 -22.86
N GLU A 18 -5.94 -22.34 -23.59
CA GLU A 18 -5.93 -22.38 -25.05
C GLU A 18 -7.20 -21.79 -25.67
N ALA A 19 -8.24 -21.53 -24.88
CA ALA A 19 -9.44 -20.87 -25.37
C ALA A 19 -9.09 -19.46 -25.85
N LYS A 20 -9.56 -19.08 -27.05
CA LYS A 20 -9.27 -17.76 -27.66
C LYS A 20 -9.55 -16.57 -26.73
N ILE A 21 -10.59 -16.66 -25.89
CA ILE A 21 -10.92 -15.62 -24.91
C ILE A 21 -9.83 -15.46 -23.85
N GLN A 22 -9.24 -16.58 -23.41
CA GLN A 22 -8.18 -16.59 -22.41
C GLN A 22 -6.83 -16.20 -23.02
N MET A 23 -6.55 -16.58 -24.27
CA MET A 23 -5.37 -16.12 -25.01
C MET A 23 -5.36 -14.60 -25.25
N ASN A 24 -6.55 -13.99 -25.40
CA ASN A 24 -6.70 -12.54 -25.50
C ASN A 24 -6.78 -11.84 -24.13
N SER A 25 -6.84 -12.60 -23.03
CA SER A 25 -6.82 -12.06 -21.68
C SER A 25 -5.37 -11.94 -21.21
N ALA A 26 -4.95 -10.73 -20.85
CA ALA A 26 -3.66 -10.54 -20.19
C ALA A 26 -3.74 -11.05 -18.74
N ALA A 27 -2.62 -11.60 -18.24
CA ALA A 27 -2.50 -11.94 -16.83
C ALA A 27 -2.78 -10.70 -15.96
N THR A 28 -3.57 -10.85 -14.91
CA THR A 28 -3.94 -9.75 -14.02
C THR A 28 -2.68 -9.17 -13.36
N PRO A 29 -2.30 -7.91 -13.64
CA PRO A 29 -1.15 -7.31 -12.99
C PRO A 29 -1.49 -6.96 -11.54
N PHE A 30 -0.48 -6.99 -10.67
CA PHE A 30 -0.59 -6.37 -9.35
C PHE A 30 -0.68 -4.85 -9.54
N LYS A 31 -1.75 -4.25 -9.01
CA LYS A 31 -2.01 -2.82 -9.12
C LYS A 31 -1.68 -2.16 -7.78
N THR A 32 -0.86 -1.13 -7.82
CA THR A 32 -0.47 -0.36 -6.63
C THR A 32 -0.79 1.12 -6.86
N SER A 33 -1.31 1.80 -5.84
CA SER A 33 -1.60 3.24 -5.91
C SER A 33 -0.32 4.09 -5.89
N ARG A 34 -0.36 5.25 -6.54
CA ARG A 34 0.66 6.29 -6.54
C ARG A 34 0.92 6.82 -5.14
N LEU A 35 -0.11 6.95 -4.31
CA LEU A 35 0.04 7.35 -2.92
C LEU A 35 0.87 6.34 -2.13
N ALA A 36 0.68 5.04 -2.37
CA ALA A 36 1.48 4.00 -1.72
C ALA A 36 2.97 4.11 -2.11
N LEU A 37 3.26 4.35 -3.39
CA LEU A 37 4.63 4.57 -3.87
C LEU A 37 5.24 5.84 -3.26
N PHE A 38 4.46 6.92 -3.17
CA PHE A 38 4.88 8.17 -2.55
C PHE A 38 5.20 7.98 -1.06
N THR A 39 4.30 7.35 -0.30
CA THR A 39 4.52 7.08 1.13
C THR A 39 5.77 6.22 1.35
N ASN A 40 6.01 5.20 0.51
CA ASN A 40 7.20 4.36 0.62
C ASN A 40 8.49 5.17 0.35
N ARG A 41 8.47 6.04 -0.67
CA ARG A 41 9.59 6.96 -0.96
C ARG A 41 9.86 7.90 0.21
N GLU A 42 8.82 8.51 0.77
CA GLU A 42 9.00 9.41 1.92
C GLU A 42 9.48 8.66 3.18
N THR A 43 9.04 7.41 3.37
CA THR A 43 9.56 6.55 4.44
C THR A 43 11.06 6.32 4.30
N TYR A 44 11.56 6.10 3.07
CA TYR A 44 12.99 5.98 2.81
C TYR A 44 13.74 7.28 3.08
N ASN A 45 13.19 8.43 2.69
CA ASN A 45 13.80 9.75 2.97
C ASN A 45 13.93 10.00 4.48
N VAL A 46 12.89 9.69 5.26
CA VAL A 46 12.89 9.85 6.72
C VAL A 46 13.86 8.88 7.40
N LEU A 47 13.95 7.63 6.93
CA LEU A 47 14.94 6.67 7.42
C LEU A 47 16.38 7.15 7.18
N LEU A 48 16.66 7.70 5.99
CA LEU A 48 17.97 8.25 5.66
C LEU A 48 18.31 9.45 6.56
N LEU A 49 17.35 10.35 6.79
CA LEU A 49 17.50 11.46 7.71
C LEU A 49 17.80 10.97 9.14
N GLN A 50 17.09 9.93 9.61
CA GLN A 50 17.31 9.33 10.92
C GLN A 50 18.74 8.78 11.07
N ILE A 51 19.26 8.07 10.08
CA ILE A 51 20.63 7.52 10.11
C ILE A 51 21.65 8.66 10.19
N VAL A 52 21.47 9.74 9.42
CA VAL A 52 22.35 10.92 9.46
C VAL A 52 22.32 11.58 10.84
N LEU A 53 21.14 11.77 11.44
CA LEU A 53 21.00 12.33 12.77
C LEU A 53 21.65 11.45 13.86
N CYS A 54 21.46 10.13 13.79
CA CYS A 54 22.11 9.19 14.70
C CYS A 54 23.64 9.22 14.57
N PHE A 55 24.15 9.31 13.34
CA PHE A 55 25.59 9.40 13.08
C PHE A 55 26.18 10.70 13.63
N LEU A 56 25.55 11.84 13.36
CA LEU A 56 25.98 13.14 13.89
C LEU A 56 25.94 13.15 15.43
N GLY A 57 24.88 12.62 16.02
CA GLY A 57 24.75 12.46 17.48
C GLY A 57 25.85 11.59 18.07
N ALA A 58 26.18 10.47 17.42
CA ALA A 58 27.25 9.58 17.85
C ALA A 58 28.64 10.23 17.77
N VAL A 59 28.92 11.00 16.70
CA VAL A 59 30.19 11.72 16.54
C VAL A 59 30.33 12.81 17.60
N ILE A 60 29.30 13.64 17.79
CA ILE A 60 29.31 14.73 18.77
C ILE A 60 29.39 14.16 20.19
N GLY A 61 28.55 13.18 20.50
CA GLY A 61 28.53 12.55 21.82
C GLY A 61 29.81 11.77 22.13
N GLY A 62 30.38 11.07 21.15
CA GLY A 62 31.67 10.38 21.31
C GLY A 62 32.85 11.35 21.48
N ALA A 63 32.87 12.46 20.73
CA ALA A 63 33.88 13.50 20.89
C ALA A 63 33.77 14.19 22.27
N TRP A 64 32.54 14.51 22.70
CA TRP A 64 32.29 15.12 24.01
C TRP A 64 32.63 14.17 25.15
N ALA A 65 32.27 12.89 25.03
CA ALA A 65 32.63 11.84 25.98
C ALA A 65 34.15 11.58 26.03
N GLY A 66 34.92 11.95 25.01
CA GLY A 66 36.39 11.92 25.04
C GLY A 66 37.01 13.13 25.75
N GLN A 67 36.36 14.29 25.73
CA GLN A 67 36.90 15.55 26.23
C GLN A 67 36.52 15.85 27.70
N ASP A 68 35.30 15.51 28.12
CA ASP A 68 34.75 15.87 29.44
C ASP A 68 34.70 14.72 30.46
N ARG A 69 35.49 13.65 30.25
CA ARG A 69 35.60 12.49 31.18
C ARG A 69 35.92 12.90 32.62
N VAL A 70 36.61 14.01 32.80
CA VAL A 70 37.13 14.44 34.10
C VAL A 70 36.09 15.21 34.93
N ALA A 71 35.10 15.88 34.31
CA ALA A 71 34.16 16.75 35.02
C ALA A 71 32.88 16.05 35.49
N TRP A 72 32.28 15.19 34.65
CA TRP A 72 31.04 14.46 34.97
C TRP A 72 31.29 12.97 35.27
N GLY A 73 32.44 12.45 34.85
CA GLY A 73 32.88 11.07 35.05
C GLY A 73 32.91 10.63 36.51
N GLY A 74 33.48 11.48 37.36
CA GLY A 74 33.75 11.17 38.77
C GLY A 74 32.50 11.06 39.65
N TYR A 75 31.39 11.71 39.30
CA TYR A 75 30.14 11.61 40.07
C TYR A 75 29.31 10.38 39.68
N LEU A 76 29.27 10.03 38.39
CA LEU A 76 28.41 8.97 37.87
C LEU A 76 29.09 7.58 37.84
N TRP A 77 30.41 7.53 37.61
CA TRP A 77 31.17 6.30 37.42
C TRP A 77 32.31 6.08 38.44
N GLY A 78 32.53 7.01 39.37
CA GLY A 78 33.59 6.90 40.39
C GLY A 78 35.02 7.07 39.82
N PRO A 79 36.06 6.86 40.65
CA PRO A 79 37.46 7.05 40.24
C PRO A 79 37.98 5.98 39.25
N GLU A 80 37.27 4.87 39.09
CA GLU A 80 37.55 3.77 38.15
C GLU A 80 36.46 3.74 37.06
N GLY A 81 36.25 4.87 36.39
CA GLY A 81 35.30 4.95 35.28
C GLY A 81 35.63 3.95 34.16
N PRO A 82 34.68 3.64 33.26
CA PRO A 82 34.93 2.68 32.19
C PRO A 82 36.05 3.20 31.29
N ASP A 83 37.14 2.43 31.18
CA ASP A 83 38.23 2.63 30.20
C ASP A 83 37.75 2.26 28.78
N ASP A 84 36.56 2.72 28.41
CA ASP A 84 36.01 2.48 27.09
C ASP A 84 36.65 3.45 26.09
N ASP A 85 37.21 2.89 25.02
CA ASP A 85 37.67 3.66 23.87
C ASP A 85 36.59 4.65 23.43
N ALA A 86 36.97 5.89 23.10
CA ALA A 86 36.01 6.90 22.63
C ALA A 86 35.24 6.41 21.39
N ALA A 87 35.88 5.56 20.58
CA ALA A 87 35.25 4.88 19.45
C ALA A 87 34.17 3.87 19.89
N LEU A 88 34.40 3.11 20.96
CA LEU A 88 33.45 2.14 21.49
C LEU A 88 32.24 2.85 22.12
N SER A 89 32.49 3.93 22.87
CA SER A 89 31.43 4.77 23.44
C SER A 89 30.56 5.41 22.34
N GLY A 90 31.16 6.00 21.30
CA GLY A 90 30.43 6.54 20.15
C GLY A 90 29.63 5.48 19.39
N PHE A 91 30.18 4.27 19.24
CA PHE A 91 29.47 3.15 18.60
C PHE A 91 28.25 2.70 19.40
N LEU A 92 28.35 2.60 20.72
CA LEU A 92 27.19 2.29 21.58
C LEU A 92 26.15 3.43 21.56
N LEU A 93 26.61 4.68 21.53
CA LEU A 93 25.74 5.86 21.45
C LEU A 93 24.95 5.91 20.14
N PHE A 94 25.55 5.50 19.03
CA PHE A 94 24.86 5.38 17.73
C PHE A 94 23.64 4.45 17.82
N TRP A 95 23.81 3.24 18.36
CA TRP A 95 22.71 2.30 18.54
C TRP A 95 21.66 2.80 19.55
N SER A 96 22.10 3.50 20.60
CA SER A 96 21.20 4.14 21.56
C SER A 96 20.32 5.21 20.89
N PHE A 97 20.88 6.05 20.02
CA PHE A 97 20.12 7.05 19.28
C PHE A 97 19.14 6.43 18.27
N ILE A 98 19.50 5.32 17.63
CA ILE A 98 18.55 4.57 16.78
C ILE A 98 17.32 4.14 17.58
N LEU A 99 17.50 3.63 18.80
CA LEU A 99 16.39 3.21 19.67
C LEU A 99 15.52 4.40 20.09
N ILE A 100 16.13 5.53 20.46
CA ILE A 100 15.40 6.74 20.86
C ILE A 100 14.59 7.30 19.68
N PHE A 101 15.16 7.31 18.47
CA PHE A 101 14.52 7.82 17.27
C PHE A 101 13.65 6.78 16.53
N THR A 102 13.33 5.64 17.11
CA THR A 102 12.47 4.62 16.48
C THR A 102 11.11 5.16 16.00
N ASN A 103 10.60 6.21 16.67
CA ASN A 103 9.35 6.87 16.30
C ASN A 103 9.43 7.71 15.01
N PHE A 104 10.63 7.97 14.46
CA PHE A 104 10.78 8.68 13.19
C PHE A 104 10.30 7.84 12.02
N VAL A 105 10.45 6.50 12.06
CA VAL A 105 9.85 5.62 11.06
C VAL A 105 8.40 5.38 11.47
N PRO A 106 7.41 5.97 10.78
CA PRO A 106 6.04 5.88 11.22
C PRO A 106 5.45 4.54 10.75
N ILE A 107 5.72 3.47 11.49
CA ILE A 107 5.13 2.14 11.22
C ILE A 107 3.59 2.25 11.25
N SER A 108 3.07 3.10 12.14
CA SER A 108 1.64 3.39 12.24
C SER A 108 1.07 4.03 10.97
N LEU A 109 1.82 4.88 10.26
CA LEU A 109 1.31 5.56 9.06
C LEU A 109 0.88 4.57 7.98
N LEU A 110 1.72 3.58 7.68
CA LEU A 110 1.43 2.56 6.67
C LEU A 110 0.16 1.78 7.00
N VAL A 111 0.07 1.28 8.24
CA VAL A 111 -1.10 0.54 8.70
C VAL A 111 -2.36 1.41 8.72
N THR A 112 -2.23 2.69 9.13
CA THR A 112 -3.38 3.60 9.13
C THR A 112 -3.89 3.90 7.73
N LEU A 113 -2.99 4.00 6.72
CA LEU A 113 -3.41 4.19 5.32
C LEU A 113 -4.20 2.98 4.81
N ASP A 114 -3.75 1.76 5.12
CA ASP A 114 -4.46 0.54 4.72
C ASP A 114 -5.84 0.45 5.39
N ILE A 115 -5.93 0.79 6.68
CA ILE A 115 -7.20 0.84 7.42
C ILE A 115 -8.13 1.89 6.80
N VAL A 116 -7.63 3.09 6.49
CA VAL A 116 -8.44 4.14 5.86
C VAL A 116 -8.97 3.68 4.51
N LYS A 117 -8.12 3.06 3.66
CA LYS A 117 -8.54 2.50 2.38
C LYS A 117 -9.58 1.40 2.53
N PHE A 118 -9.45 0.54 3.54
CA PHE A 118 -10.44 -0.48 3.86
C PHE A 118 -11.80 0.15 4.23
N PHE A 119 -11.81 1.13 5.13
CA PHE A 119 -13.05 1.82 5.50
C PHE A 119 -13.68 2.57 4.32
N GLN A 120 -12.87 3.22 3.48
CA GLN A 120 -13.35 3.83 2.24
C GLN A 120 -14.05 2.81 1.33
N SER A 121 -13.51 1.58 1.23
CA SER A 121 -14.15 0.53 0.44
C SER A 121 -15.51 0.11 1.00
N LEU A 122 -15.66 0.05 2.33
CA LEU A 122 -16.94 -0.22 2.98
C LEU A 122 -17.95 0.89 2.70
N MET A 123 -17.52 2.15 2.83
CA MET A 123 -18.39 3.30 2.56
C MET A 123 -18.91 3.29 1.11
N MET A 124 -18.05 2.96 0.14
CA MET A 124 -18.46 2.84 -1.26
C MET A 124 -19.44 1.68 -1.51
N MET A 125 -19.26 0.54 -0.84
CA MET A 125 -20.17 -0.61 -0.98
C MET A 125 -21.53 -0.39 -0.30
N TRP A 126 -21.60 0.48 0.70
CA TRP A 126 -22.84 0.81 1.42
C TRP A 126 -23.63 1.95 0.79
N ASP A 127 -23.15 2.53 -0.31
CA ASP A 127 -23.86 3.60 -1.00
C ASP A 127 -25.10 3.05 -1.73
N LEU A 128 -26.27 3.60 -1.37
CA LEU A 128 -27.55 3.24 -1.96
C LEU A 128 -27.76 3.89 -3.34
N GLU A 129 -27.06 4.97 -3.66
CA GLU A 129 -27.16 5.63 -4.97
C GLU A 129 -26.43 4.84 -6.06
N MET A 130 -25.40 4.07 -5.69
CA MET A 130 -24.62 3.22 -6.60
C MET A 130 -25.21 1.80 -6.75
N TYR A 131 -26.47 1.64 -6.40
CA TYR A 131 -27.16 0.35 -6.44
C TYR A 131 -28.02 0.22 -7.71
N HIS A 132 -27.94 -0.93 -8.38
CA HIS A 132 -28.68 -1.19 -9.63
C HIS A 132 -29.57 -2.43 -9.54
N GLU A 133 -30.84 -2.25 -9.89
CA GLU A 133 -31.80 -3.35 -10.07
C GLU A 133 -31.82 -3.74 -11.55
N ALA A 134 -31.26 -4.92 -11.86
CA ALA A 134 -31.28 -5.47 -13.20
C ALA A 134 -32.27 -6.64 -13.26
N VAL A 135 -33.12 -6.69 -14.29
CA VAL A 135 -33.97 -7.85 -14.56
C VAL A 135 -33.18 -8.86 -15.38
N ASP A 136 -33.01 -10.07 -14.85
CA ASP A 136 -32.37 -11.15 -15.60
C ASP A 136 -33.29 -11.63 -16.74
N GLN A 137 -32.72 -12.37 -17.69
CA GLN A 137 -33.44 -12.91 -18.85
C GLN A 137 -34.53 -13.92 -18.49
N GLU A 138 -34.54 -14.38 -17.25
CA GLU A 138 -35.55 -15.26 -16.65
C GLU A 138 -36.68 -14.47 -15.94
N GLY A 139 -36.63 -13.14 -15.96
CA GLY A 139 -37.62 -12.25 -15.33
C GLY A 139 -37.39 -11.99 -13.84
N ASN A 140 -36.30 -12.50 -13.26
CA ASN A 140 -35.95 -12.30 -11.86
C ASN A 140 -35.29 -10.93 -11.65
N ILE A 141 -35.70 -10.21 -10.60
CA ILE A 141 -35.05 -8.95 -10.19
C ILE A 141 -33.75 -9.31 -9.47
N LYS A 142 -32.62 -8.96 -10.07
CA LYS A 142 -31.29 -9.11 -9.48
C LYS A 142 -30.81 -7.77 -8.94
N GLN A 143 -30.52 -7.78 -7.65
CA GLN A 143 -29.94 -6.67 -6.91
C GLN A 143 -28.42 -6.67 -7.10
N ILE A 144 -27.86 -5.63 -7.71
CA ILE A 144 -26.42 -5.51 -7.99
C ILE A 144 -25.89 -4.26 -7.28
N PRO A 145 -25.35 -4.40 -6.05
CA PRO A 145 -24.67 -3.30 -5.37
C PRO A 145 -23.29 -3.04 -5.98
N MET A 146 -22.75 -1.85 -5.72
CA MET A 146 -21.36 -1.53 -5.98
C MET A 146 -20.42 -2.50 -5.23
N GLN A 147 -19.40 -3.00 -5.91
CA GLN A 147 -18.42 -3.94 -5.33
C GLN A 147 -17.01 -3.43 -5.55
N VAL A 148 -16.27 -3.26 -4.46
CA VAL A 148 -14.83 -2.93 -4.50
C VAL A 148 -14.02 -4.22 -4.55
N ARG A 149 -13.32 -4.48 -5.65
CA ARG A 149 -12.46 -5.67 -5.81
C ARG A 149 -11.02 -5.46 -5.38
N CYS A 150 -10.58 -4.22 -5.24
CA CYS A 150 -9.22 -3.84 -4.86
C CYS A 150 -9.27 -2.50 -4.12
N SER A 151 -9.07 -2.52 -2.81
CA SER A 151 -9.08 -1.33 -1.95
C SER A 151 -7.87 -0.43 -2.13
N ASP A 152 -6.76 -0.97 -2.66
CA ASP A 152 -5.51 -0.23 -2.83
C ASP A 152 -5.63 0.92 -3.83
N LEU A 153 -6.64 0.88 -4.70
CA LEU A 153 -6.87 1.85 -5.78
C LEU A 153 -7.96 2.87 -5.45
N ASN A 154 -8.53 2.86 -4.26
CA ASN A 154 -9.64 3.75 -3.90
C ASN A 154 -9.28 5.25 -4.11
N ASP A 155 -8.05 5.62 -3.80
CA ASP A 155 -7.51 6.96 -3.98
C ASP A 155 -7.19 7.32 -5.44
N GLU A 156 -6.99 6.32 -6.31
CA GLU A 156 -6.76 6.54 -7.75
C GLU A 156 -8.03 6.97 -8.49
N LEU A 157 -9.22 6.65 -7.97
CA LEU A 157 -10.48 7.10 -8.60
C LEU A 157 -10.57 8.63 -8.69
N GLY A 158 -9.95 9.35 -7.74
CA GLY A 158 -9.90 10.82 -7.76
C GLY A 158 -8.86 11.41 -8.73
N LEU A 159 -8.02 10.59 -9.35
CA LEU A 159 -6.92 11.00 -10.23
C LEU A 159 -7.13 10.58 -11.69
N VAL A 160 -8.33 10.12 -12.05
CA VAL A 160 -8.63 9.62 -13.40
C VAL A 160 -8.74 10.79 -14.39
N ASP A 161 -7.78 10.89 -15.32
CA ASP A 161 -7.80 11.90 -16.38
C ASP A 161 -8.58 11.45 -17.63
N HIS A 162 -8.57 10.15 -17.93
CA HIS A 162 -9.13 9.59 -19.16
C HIS A 162 -10.00 8.38 -18.85
N VAL A 163 -11.21 8.36 -19.43
CA VAL A 163 -12.14 7.23 -19.33
C VAL A 163 -12.30 6.61 -20.71
N PHE A 164 -11.79 5.39 -20.88
CA PHE A 164 -12.06 4.58 -22.07
C PHE A 164 -13.35 3.79 -21.85
N SER A 165 -14.36 4.07 -22.66
CA SER A 165 -15.67 3.42 -22.57
C SER A 165 -15.91 2.53 -23.79
N ASP A 166 -16.42 1.33 -23.56
CA ASP A 166 -16.90 0.47 -24.63
C ASP A 166 -18.29 0.92 -25.09
N LYS A 167 -18.59 0.81 -26.38
CA LYS A 167 -19.88 1.23 -26.92
C LYS A 167 -20.98 0.24 -26.52
N THR A 168 -20.73 -1.05 -26.72
CA THR A 168 -21.77 -2.08 -26.62
C THR A 168 -21.83 -2.67 -25.22
N GLY A 169 -22.98 -2.57 -24.55
CA GLY A 169 -23.15 -3.07 -23.19
C GLY A 169 -22.66 -2.13 -22.08
N THR A 170 -22.04 -0.99 -22.43
CA THR A 170 -21.77 0.12 -21.49
C THR A 170 -22.53 1.37 -21.90
N LEU A 171 -22.27 1.95 -23.09
CA LEU A 171 -22.99 3.16 -23.54
C LEU A 171 -24.40 2.88 -24.07
N THR A 172 -24.60 1.74 -24.74
CA THR A 172 -25.89 1.38 -25.32
C THR A 172 -26.50 0.16 -24.64
N CYS A 173 -27.76 0.25 -24.24
CA CYS A 173 -28.58 -0.91 -23.91
C CYS A 173 -28.78 -1.74 -25.18
N ASN A 174 -28.62 -3.06 -25.10
CA ASN A 174 -28.80 -3.98 -26.24
C ASN A 174 -30.30 -4.21 -26.56
N VAL A 175 -31.04 -3.11 -26.70
CA VAL A 175 -32.46 -3.05 -27.07
C VAL A 175 -32.56 -2.22 -28.33
N ARG A 176 -33.33 -2.68 -29.32
CA ARG A 176 -33.67 -1.89 -30.50
C ARG A 176 -35.13 -1.51 -30.40
N GLU A 177 -35.42 -0.22 -30.49
CA GLU A 177 -36.76 0.32 -30.74
C GLU A 177 -37.13 0.13 -32.21
#